data_AF-A0A379WTZ8-F1
#
_entry.id   AF-A0A379WTZ8-F1
#
_cell.length_a   1.000
_cell.length_b   1.000
_cell.length_c   1.000
_cell.angle_alpha   90.00
_cell.angle_beta   90.00
_cell.angle_gamma   90.00
#
_symmetry.space_group_name_H-M   'P 1'
#
loop_
_entity.id
_entity.type
_entity.pdbx_description
1 polymer ?
#
loop_
_entity_poly.entity_id
_entity_poly.type
_entity_poly.pdbx_seq_one_letter_code
_entity_poly.pdbx_strand_id
1 'polypeptide(L)' 'MAAESQLFSRMPLKHVFEMPIESTGDIRDNCDSSGKTMAEMRTTYNGHTHRENGDGGGITDKPGQPMS' A
#
# COMPACT_ATOMS: atom_id res chain seq x y z
N MET A 1 -20.73 -20.13 14.50
CA MET A 1 -19.62 -19.37 13.87
C MET A 1 -19.28 -18.25 14.83
N ALA A 2 -18.13 -18.33 15.51
CA ALA A 2 -17.72 -17.27 16.42
C ALA A 2 -17.28 -16.06 15.58
N ALA A 3 -17.88 -14.90 15.83
CA ALA A 3 -17.38 -13.65 15.29
C ALA A 3 -15.95 -13.46 15.82
N GLU A 4 -14.99 -13.31 14.92
CA GLU A 4 -13.63 -12.96 15.28
C GLU A 4 -13.67 -11.64 16.06
N SER A 5 -13.30 -11.69 17.34
CA SER A 5 -13.20 -10.48 18.14
C SER A 5 -12.00 -9.69 17.63
N GLN A 6 -12.23 -8.74 16.74
CA GLN A 6 -11.24 -7.71 16.41
C GLN A 6 -10.93 -6.96 17.71
N LEU A 7 -9.73 -7.18 18.25
CA LEU A 7 -9.27 -6.47 19.43
C LEU A 7 -9.01 -5.00 19.05
N PHE A 8 -10.01 -4.14 19.27
CA PHE A 8 -9.80 -2.69 19.27
C PHE A 8 -9.17 -2.30 20.62
N SER A 9 -7.85 -2.40 20.72
CA SER A 9 -7.12 -1.85 21.86
C SER A 9 -6.82 -0.38 21.59
N ARG A 10 -7.32 0.51 22.46
CA ARG A 10 -6.99 1.93 22.41
C ARG A 10 -5.59 2.12 22.98
N MET A 11 -4.60 1.78 22.18
CA MET A 11 -3.20 1.81 22.56
C MET A 11 -2.65 3.27 22.54
N PRO A 12 -1.52 3.58 23.20
CA PRO A 12 -0.93 4.93 23.21
C PRO A 12 -0.70 5.49 21.79
N LEU A 13 -0.65 6.82 21.65
CA LEU A 13 -0.60 7.52 20.35
C LEU A 13 0.57 7.10 19.43
N LYS A 14 1.59 6.40 19.95
CA LYS A 14 2.74 5.93 19.19
C LYS A 14 3.17 4.53 19.64
N HIS A 15 3.41 3.66 18.67
CA HIS A 15 4.05 2.35 18.85
C HIS A 15 5.31 2.29 18.01
N VAL A 16 6.35 1.67 18.56
CA VAL A 16 7.60 1.39 17.85
C VAL A 16 7.86 -0.10 17.99
N PHE A 17 8.00 -0.77 16.85
CA PHE A 17 8.39 -2.17 16.80
C PHE A 17 9.84 -2.22 16.31
N GLU A 18 10.77 -2.66 17.17
CA GLU A 18 12.17 -2.88 16.80
C GLU A 18 12.36 -4.31 16.26
N MET A 19 11.42 -4.76 15.44
CA MET A 19 11.40 -6.09 14.83
C MET A 19 10.64 -6.07 13.51
N PRO A 20 10.86 -7.07 12.63
CA PRO A 20 10.01 -7.26 11.45
C PRO A 20 8.55 -7.45 11.83
N ILE A 21 7.65 -6.93 11.00
CA ILE A 21 6.20 -7.11 11.13
C ILE A 21 5.75 -8.00 9.98
N GLU A 22 5.22 -9.17 10.31
CA GLU A 22 4.57 -10.06 9.36
C GLU A 22 3.05 -9.95 9.52
N SER A 23 2.34 -9.82 8.40
CA SER A 23 0.88 -9.72 8.38
C SER A 23 0.31 -10.67 7.35
N THR A 24 -0.62 -11.53 7.77
CA THR A 24 -1.43 -12.36 6.86
C THR A 24 -2.52 -11.56 6.16
N GLY A 25 -2.96 -10.45 6.79
CA GLY A 25 -3.89 -9.48 6.21
C GLY A 25 -3.18 -8.27 5.62
N ASP A 26 -3.96 -7.36 5.05
CA ASP A 26 -3.41 -6.15 4.46
C ASP A 26 -3.01 -5.12 5.52
N ILE A 27 -1.96 -4.36 5.25
CA ILE A 27 -1.49 -3.27 6.11
C ILE A 27 -1.96 -1.97 5.47
N ARG A 28 -2.84 -1.24 6.16
CA ARG A 28 -3.26 0.11 5.75
C ARG A 28 -2.53 1.15 6.58
N ASP A 29 -1.83 2.06 5.92
CA ASP A 29 -1.29 3.23 6.59
C ASP A 29 -2.34 4.34 6.66
N ASN A 30 -2.22 5.27 7.61
CA ASN A 30 -3.06 6.47 7.68
C ASN A 30 -4.59 6.20 7.57
N CYS A 31 -5.09 5.23 8.35
CA CYS A 31 -6.43 4.62 8.19
C CYS A 31 -7.63 5.57 8.25
N ASP A 32 -7.50 6.76 8.81
CA ASP A 32 -8.59 7.73 8.98
C ASP A 32 -8.51 8.91 7.98
N SER A 33 -7.76 8.73 6.90
CA SER A 33 -7.55 9.74 5.85
C SER A 33 -7.44 9.06 4.48
N SER A 34 -6.67 9.64 3.56
CA SER A 34 -6.42 9.11 2.21
C SER A 34 -5.39 7.98 2.15
N GLY A 35 -5.10 7.35 3.30
CA GLY A 35 -4.18 6.22 3.41
C GLY A 35 -4.54 5.07 2.47
N LYS A 36 -3.52 4.33 2.06
CA LYS A 36 -3.66 3.21 1.13
C LYS A 36 -3.16 1.94 1.78
N THR A 37 -3.67 0.82 1.35
CA THR A 37 -3.06 -0.43 1.75
C THR A 37 -1.74 -0.66 1.03
N MET A 38 -0.84 -1.42 1.65
CA MET A 38 0.40 -1.83 1.00
C MET A 38 0.11 -2.56 -0.33
N ALA A 39 -0.97 -3.34 -0.41
CA ALA A 39 -1.41 -3.97 -1.67
C ALA A 39 -1.88 -2.96 -2.73
N GLU A 40 -2.64 -1.94 -2.34
CA GLU A 40 -3.08 -0.86 -3.25
C GLU A 40 -1.90 -0.06 -3.80
N MET A 41 -0.88 0.20 -2.96
CA MET A 41 0.34 0.87 -3.40
C MET A 41 1.12 0.05 -4.42
N ARG A 42 1.28 -1.27 -4.19
CA ARG A 42 1.91 -2.17 -5.16
C ARG A 42 1.15 -2.19 -6.49
N THR A 43 -0.18 -2.24 -6.43
CA THR A 43 -1.03 -2.20 -7.63
C THR A 43 -0.87 -0.90 -8.40
N THR A 44 -0.89 0.23 -7.69
CA THR A 44 -0.72 1.56 -8.29
C THR A 44 0.66 1.67 -8.94
N TYR A 45 1.71 1.25 -8.23
CA TYR A 45 3.06 1.26 -8.77
C TYR A 45 3.18 0.33 -9.97
N ASN A 46 2.76 -0.93 -9.89
CA ASN A 46 2.91 -1.86 -11.01
C ASN A 46 2.06 -1.48 -12.24
N GLY A 47 1.02 -0.69 -12.04
CA GLY A 47 0.10 -0.27 -13.09
C GLY A 47 0.35 1.11 -13.69
N HIS A 48 1.23 1.94 -13.10
CA HIS A 48 1.35 3.33 -13.53
C HIS A 48 2.06 3.47 -14.87
N THR A 49 1.75 4.56 -15.56
CA THR A 49 2.38 5.00 -16.80
C THR A 49 2.58 6.50 -16.73
N HIS A 50 3.53 7.04 -17.49
CA HIS A 50 3.73 8.48 -17.63
C HIS A 50 3.38 8.94 -19.03
N ARG A 51 2.96 10.19 -19.14
CA ARG A 51 2.92 10.86 -20.44
C ARG A 51 4.33 11.30 -20.79
N GLU A 52 4.83 10.86 -21.94
CA GLU A 52 6.15 11.25 -22.41
C GLU A 52 6.11 12.65 -23.04
N ASN A 53 7.09 13.47 -22.69
CA ASN A 53 7.26 14.80 -23.26
C ASN A 53 8.32 14.73 -24.37
N GLY A 54 7.88 14.44 -25.60
CA GLY A 54 8.72 14.39 -26.81
C GLY A 54 7.87 14.33 -28.07
N ASP A 55 8.50 14.38 -29.25
CA ASP A 55 7.81 14.50 -30.56
C ASP A 55 6.86 13.33 -30.89
N GLY A 56 6.95 12.20 -30.16
CA GLY A 56 6.06 11.04 -30.28
C GLY A 56 4.80 11.08 -29.42
N GLY A 57 4.69 11.99 -28.42
CA GLY A 57 3.47 12.24 -27.65
C GLY A 57 2.81 11.03 -26.96
N GLY A 58 3.58 10.00 -26.61
CA GLY A 58 3.08 8.71 -26.14
C GLY A 58 2.84 8.60 -24.63
N ILE A 59 2.35 7.41 -24.24
CA ILE A 59 2.27 6.95 -22.86
C ILE A 59 3.37 5.88 -22.67
N THR A 60 4.15 5.97 -21.60
CA THR A 60 5.17 4.96 -21.28
C THR A 60 4.53 3.60 -21.05
N ASP A 61 5.32 2.54 -21.24
CA ASP A 61 4.97 1.25 -20.66
C ASP A 61 4.98 1.30 -19.12
N LYS A 62 4.43 0.24 -18.52
CA LYS A 62 4.46 0.01 -17.06
C LYS A 62 5.89 -0.22 -16.58
N PRO A 63 6.17 -0.09 -15.26
CA PRO A 63 7.51 -0.33 -14.72
C PRO A 63 8.04 -1.73 -15.07
N GLY A 64 9.26 -1.77 -15.62
CA GLY A 64 9.93 -3.03 -15.97
C GLY A 64 10.42 -3.85 -14.77
N GLN A 65 10.35 -3.30 -13.55
CA GLN A 65 10.70 -3.97 -12.29
C GLN A 65 9.52 -3.83 -11.32
N PRO A 66 8.52 -4.72 -11.40
CA PRO A 66 7.34 -4.63 -10.56
C PRO A 66 7.66 -5.00 -9.10
N MET A 67 6.87 -4.45 -8.18
CA MET A 67 6.85 -4.87 -6.78
C MET A 67 6.04 -6.16 -6.62
N SER A 68 6.52 -7.10 -5.80
CA SER A 68 5.79 -8.32 -5.38
C SER A 68 4.80 -8.04 -4.25
#